data_AF-A0A661E9N0-F1
#
_entry.id   AF-A0A661E9N0-F1
#
_cell.length_a   1.000
_cell.length_b   1.000
_cell.length_c   1.000
_cell.angle_alpha   90.00
_cell.angle_beta   90.00
_cell.angle_gamma   90.00
#
_symmetry.space_group_name_H-M   'P 1'
#
loop_
_entity.id
_entity.type
_entity.pdbx_description
1 polymer ?
#
loop_
_entity_poly.entity_id
_entity_poly.type
_entity_poly.pdbx_seq_one_letter_code
_entity_poly.pdbx_strand_id
1 'polypeptide(L)'
;DGSYLISGTKIFITAGEQDLTENILHLVLARAPDAPAGIKGISLFLVPKFIPNEDSSLGERNNVVCGSIEHKMGLKASATCTMNFENATGWLVGNLNEGMRAMFKMMNVERLSVGMQGLGIADGSYQNAVEYAKERLQGNSPRATAPSQGPEPITVHPDVRRMLLTMRSLVEGSRAFGIRTSQWLDYSNKLADAGQRKHYDNLVQLLTPVIKAFFTDMASEVTNIGVQVLGGSGFIRESGMEQLVRDARITQIYEGTNGVQAMDLVGRKLPSNNGETCAIYFGLINDYIAEKQDQEDIKEFIQPLAAAIARLQEATDYIATKRVEDPAEIGSAAVDYLQLFGLTALAFEWAQMAEVSLANKADDAEFYGAKVQTAQFFMQRILPRTLSYHAAVLSGAGSIMDFDDNAW
;
A
#
# COMPACT_ATOMS: atom_id res chain seq x y z
N ASP A 1 -31.16 -18.38 -23.68
CA ASP A 1 -31.65 -18.09 -22.32
C ASP A 1 -31.11 -16.76 -21.75
N GLY A 2 -30.25 -16.03 -22.48
CA GLY A 2 -29.68 -14.76 -22.01
C GLY A 2 -28.29 -14.90 -21.36
N SER A 3 -27.78 -16.13 -21.24
CA SER A 3 -26.39 -16.42 -20.86
C SER A 3 -25.42 -16.21 -22.02
N TYR A 4 -24.13 -16.23 -21.71
CA TYR A 4 -23.01 -16.18 -22.64
C TYR A 4 -22.15 -17.43 -22.50
N LEU A 5 -21.53 -17.85 -23.60
CA LEU A 5 -20.49 -18.88 -23.59
C LEU A 5 -19.12 -18.21 -23.54
N ILE A 6 -18.40 -18.43 -22.45
CA ILE A 6 -17.08 -17.84 -22.20
C ILE A 6 -16.01 -18.87 -22.56
N SER A 7 -15.09 -18.46 -23.42
CA SER A 7 -13.98 -19.30 -23.87
C SER A 7 -12.65 -18.55 -23.78
N GLY A 8 -11.60 -19.27 -23.38
CA GLY A 8 -10.23 -18.76 -23.31
C GLY A 8 -9.51 -19.15 -22.02
N THR A 9 -8.34 -18.57 -21.82
CA THR A 9 -7.47 -18.85 -20.67
C THR A 9 -7.17 -17.57 -19.90
N LYS A 10 -7.15 -17.67 -18.57
CA LYS A 10 -6.71 -16.62 -17.65
C LYS A 10 -5.60 -17.16 -16.75
N ILE A 11 -4.59 -16.35 -16.50
CA ILE A 11 -3.45 -16.71 -15.67
C ILE A 11 -3.46 -15.91 -14.37
N PHE A 12 -2.71 -16.39 -13.38
CA PHE A 12 -2.50 -15.74 -12.10
C PHE A 12 -3.79 -15.46 -11.32
N ILE A 13 -4.75 -16.39 -11.40
CA ILE A 13 -6.03 -16.27 -10.69
C ILE A 13 -5.86 -16.78 -9.27
N THR A 14 -5.80 -15.86 -8.32
CA THR A 14 -5.81 -16.14 -6.89
C THR A 14 -7.07 -16.90 -6.51
N ALA A 15 -6.91 -18.00 -5.78
CA ALA A 15 -7.99 -18.90 -5.36
C ALA A 15 -8.87 -19.37 -6.53
N GLY A 16 -8.26 -19.58 -7.72
CA GLY A 16 -8.99 -20.06 -8.90
C GLY A 16 -9.60 -21.45 -8.73
N GLU A 17 -9.10 -22.27 -7.81
CA GLU A 17 -9.68 -23.55 -7.42
C GLU A 17 -9.34 -23.88 -5.97
N GLN A 18 -10.27 -24.54 -5.26
CA GLN A 18 -10.13 -24.99 -3.87
C GLN A 18 -11.28 -25.93 -3.46
N ASP A 19 -11.12 -26.59 -2.32
CA ASP A 19 -12.07 -27.52 -1.67
C ASP A 19 -12.61 -27.02 -0.30
N LEU A 20 -12.41 -25.74 0.01
CA LEU A 20 -12.90 -25.01 1.18
C LEU A 20 -14.37 -24.56 1.06
N THR A 21 -14.90 -24.37 -0.15
CA THR A 21 -16.30 -23.97 -0.39
C THR A 21 -16.97 -24.84 -1.44
N GLU A 22 -18.30 -24.95 -1.36
CA GLU A 22 -19.11 -25.77 -2.27
C GLU A 22 -19.09 -25.23 -3.71
N ASN A 23 -18.99 -23.91 -3.89
CA ASN A 23 -18.95 -23.24 -5.19
C ASN A 23 -17.94 -22.08 -5.21
N ILE A 24 -17.51 -21.70 -6.41
CA ILE A 24 -16.62 -20.57 -6.66
C ILE A 24 -17.26 -19.70 -7.74
N LEU A 25 -17.31 -18.39 -7.49
CA LEU A 25 -17.88 -17.41 -8.41
C LEU A 25 -16.75 -16.64 -9.10
N HIS A 26 -16.46 -16.97 -10.35
CA HIS A 26 -15.43 -16.26 -11.11
C HIS A 26 -16.04 -15.00 -11.74
N LEU A 27 -15.50 -13.82 -11.40
CA LEU A 27 -15.77 -12.58 -12.10
C LEU A 27 -14.76 -12.42 -13.24
N VAL A 28 -15.20 -12.73 -14.46
CA VAL A 28 -14.35 -12.87 -15.64
C VAL A 28 -14.53 -11.69 -16.58
N LEU A 29 -13.43 -10.99 -16.87
CA LEU A 29 -13.39 -10.01 -17.95
C LEU A 29 -13.22 -10.70 -19.30
N ALA A 30 -14.18 -10.52 -20.19
CA ALA A 30 -14.16 -11.07 -21.55
C ALA A 30 -14.70 -10.05 -22.57
N ARG A 31 -14.48 -10.34 -23.85
CA ARG A 31 -14.88 -9.49 -24.98
C ARG A 31 -15.96 -10.20 -25.77
N ALA A 32 -17.09 -9.53 -26.01
CA ALA A 32 -18.10 -10.05 -26.93
C ALA A 32 -17.60 -9.97 -28.39
N PRO A 33 -18.05 -10.85 -29.30
CA PRO A 33 -17.53 -10.90 -30.68
C PRO A 33 -17.47 -9.55 -31.41
N ASP A 34 -18.50 -8.71 -31.23
CA ASP A 34 -18.62 -7.40 -31.91
C ASP A 34 -18.13 -6.21 -31.06
N ALA A 35 -17.42 -6.46 -29.95
CA ALA A 35 -17.05 -5.41 -29.01
C ALA A 35 -15.82 -4.58 -29.47
N PRO A 36 -15.84 -3.24 -29.32
CA PRO A 36 -14.76 -2.35 -29.75
C PRO A 36 -13.39 -2.70 -29.17
N ALA A 37 -12.32 -2.63 -29.96
CA ALA A 37 -10.95 -2.95 -29.52
C ALA A 37 -10.51 -2.23 -28.21
N GLY A 38 -9.56 -2.83 -27.49
CA GLY A 38 -9.01 -2.28 -26.24
C GLY A 38 -9.97 -2.36 -25.05
N ILE A 39 -9.68 -1.57 -24.00
CA ILE A 39 -10.39 -1.63 -22.71
C ILE A 39 -11.89 -1.31 -22.79
N LYS A 40 -12.30 -0.55 -23.82
CA LYS A 40 -13.68 -0.10 -24.03
C LYS A 40 -14.62 -1.23 -24.48
N GLY A 41 -14.11 -2.35 -24.97
CA GLY A 41 -14.92 -3.52 -25.35
C GLY A 41 -14.95 -4.64 -24.32
N ILE A 42 -14.46 -4.39 -23.12
CA ILE A 42 -14.39 -5.40 -22.07
C ILE A 42 -15.70 -5.39 -21.28
N SER A 43 -16.31 -6.56 -21.13
CA SER A 43 -17.48 -6.80 -20.29
C SER A 43 -17.11 -7.70 -19.10
N LEU A 44 -17.88 -7.64 -18.02
CA LEU A 44 -17.70 -8.47 -16.83
C LEU A 44 -18.76 -9.57 -16.82
N PHE A 45 -18.34 -10.81 -16.60
CA PHE A 45 -19.23 -11.97 -16.54
C PHE A 45 -19.06 -12.72 -15.23
N LEU A 46 -20.15 -13.16 -14.64
CA LEU A 46 -20.18 -14.09 -13.53
C LEU A 46 -20.18 -15.52 -14.11
N VAL A 47 -19.13 -16.28 -13.85
CA VAL A 47 -18.97 -17.66 -14.30
C VAL A 47 -18.81 -18.55 -13.06
N PRO A 48 -19.85 -19.25 -12.61
CA PRO A 48 -19.76 -20.10 -11.43
C PRO A 48 -19.06 -21.42 -11.76
N LYS A 49 -18.38 -22.02 -10.78
CA LYS A 49 -17.79 -23.37 -10.86
C LYS A 49 -18.87 -24.43 -11.07
N PHE A 50 -19.98 -24.31 -10.35
CA PHE A 50 -21.20 -25.09 -10.53
C PHE A 50 -22.37 -24.17 -10.83
N ILE A 51 -23.14 -24.47 -11.86
CA ILE A 51 -24.33 -23.70 -12.23
C ILE A 51 -25.40 -23.95 -11.15
N PRO A 52 -25.91 -22.92 -10.47
CA PRO A 52 -26.94 -23.12 -9.46
C PRO A 52 -28.27 -23.55 -10.09
N ASN A 53 -28.98 -24.44 -9.41
CA ASN A 53 -30.37 -24.78 -9.74
C ASN A 53 -31.31 -23.61 -9.38
N GLU A 54 -32.58 -23.68 -9.81
CA GLU A 54 -33.58 -22.64 -9.50
C GLU A 54 -33.80 -22.42 -7.99
N ASP A 55 -33.63 -23.47 -7.18
CA ASP A 55 -33.72 -23.43 -5.71
C ASP A 55 -32.41 -22.97 -5.03
N SER A 56 -31.44 -22.49 -5.82
CA SER A 56 -30.09 -22.10 -5.39
C SER A 56 -29.21 -23.24 -4.86
N SER A 57 -29.64 -24.50 -4.98
CA SER A 57 -28.77 -25.64 -4.71
C SER A 57 -27.69 -25.79 -5.78
N LEU A 58 -26.64 -26.56 -5.46
CA LEU A 58 -25.54 -26.83 -6.39
C LEU A 58 -26.04 -27.69 -7.56
N GLY A 59 -25.97 -27.16 -8.78
CA GLY A 59 -26.30 -27.90 -9.99
C GLY A 59 -25.06 -28.49 -10.68
N GLU A 60 -25.11 -28.55 -12.00
CA GLU A 60 -24.08 -29.19 -12.82
C GLU A 60 -22.74 -28.42 -12.79
N ARG A 61 -21.63 -29.15 -12.90
CA ARG A 61 -20.30 -28.54 -13.01
C ARG A 61 -20.21 -27.78 -14.33
N ASN A 62 -19.87 -26.50 -14.26
CA ASN A 62 -19.63 -25.65 -15.42
C ASN A 62 -18.26 -25.95 -16.06
N ASN A 63 -18.07 -25.58 -17.33
CA ASN A 63 -16.85 -25.82 -18.10
C ASN A 63 -15.73 -24.80 -17.80
N VAL A 64 -15.45 -24.59 -16.51
CA VAL A 64 -14.33 -23.78 -15.99
C VAL A 64 -13.44 -24.64 -15.12
N VAL A 65 -12.18 -24.83 -15.52
CA VAL A 65 -11.25 -25.76 -14.88
C VAL A 65 -9.90 -25.11 -14.58
N CYS A 66 -9.31 -25.43 -13.44
CA CYS A 66 -7.93 -25.06 -13.13
C CYS A 66 -6.97 -26.01 -13.88
N GLY A 67 -6.22 -25.48 -14.84
CA GLY A 67 -5.27 -26.23 -15.64
C GLY A 67 -3.91 -26.43 -14.96
N SER A 68 -3.46 -25.48 -14.14
CA SER A 68 -2.20 -25.55 -13.39
C SER A 68 -2.18 -24.60 -12.20
N ILE A 69 -1.23 -24.84 -11.27
CA ILE A 69 -0.97 -23.98 -10.11
C ILE A 69 0.49 -23.52 -10.16
N GLU A 70 0.73 -22.23 -9.95
CA GLU A 70 2.06 -21.62 -10.06
C GLU A 70 3.00 -21.93 -8.89
N HIS A 71 4.29 -22.15 -9.18
CA HIS A 71 5.36 -22.26 -8.18
C HIS A 71 5.89 -20.88 -7.80
N LYS A 72 5.40 -20.35 -6.67
CA LYS A 72 5.69 -18.98 -6.22
C LYS A 72 6.84 -18.88 -5.21
N MET A 73 7.47 -17.71 -5.16
CA MET A 73 8.45 -17.32 -4.13
C MET A 73 7.84 -17.37 -2.72
N GLY A 74 6.70 -16.70 -2.54
CA GLY A 74 5.94 -16.62 -1.29
C GLY A 74 4.45 -16.83 -1.53
N LEU A 75 3.66 -16.64 -0.48
CA LEU A 75 2.20 -16.81 -0.47
C LEU A 75 1.79 -18.18 -1.04
N LYS A 76 2.55 -19.23 -0.68
CA LYS A 76 2.48 -20.54 -1.33
C LYS A 76 1.15 -21.26 -1.09
N ALA A 77 0.54 -21.04 0.07
CA ALA A 77 -0.74 -21.64 0.43
C ALA A 77 -1.94 -21.07 -0.36
N SER A 78 -1.80 -19.87 -0.94
CA SER A 78 -2.81 -19.33 -1.85
C SER A 78 -2.61 -19.95 -3.23
N ALA A 79 -3.54 -20.79 -3.67
CA ALA A 79 -3.49 -21.36 -5.03
C ALA A 79 -3.57 -20.21 -6.05
N THR A 80 -2.60 -20.14 -6.95
CA THR A 80 -2.57 -19.16 -8.04
C THR A 80 -2.65 -19.95 -9.33
N CYS A 81 -3.77 -19.84 -10.00
CA CYS A 81 -4.19 -20.80 -11.01
C CYS A 81 -4.09 -20.23 -12.42
N THR A 82 -3.80 -21.11 -13.38
CA THR A 82 -4.23 -20.93 -14.76
C THR A 82 -5.64 -21.51 -14.91
N MET A 83 -6.61 -20.68 -15.27
CA MET A 83 -8.02 -21.06 -15.43
C MET A 83 -8.37 -21.15 -16.92
N ASN A 84 -8.93 -22.28 -17.32
CA ASN A 84 -9.40 -22.54 -18.68
C ASN A 84 -10.93 -22.53 -18.71
N PHE A 85 -11.48 -21.85 -19.70
CA PHE A 85 -12.91 -21.73 -19.95
C PHE A 85 -13.20 -22.32 -21.32
N GLU A 86 -14.09 -23.31 -21.39
CA GLU A 86 -14.45 -24.02 -22.62
C GLU A 86 -15.97 -23.96 -22.84
N ASN A 87 -16.41 -22.91 -23.53
CA ASN A 87 -17.85 -22.59 -23.64
C ASN A 87 -18.52 -22.59 -22.26
N ALA A 88 -17.85 -22.04 -21.24
CA ALA A 88 -18.36 -21.98 -19.88
C ALA A 88 -19.56 -21.03 -19.84
N THR A 89 -20.65 -21.45 -19.23
CA THR A 89 -21.85 -20.62 -19.10
C THR A 89 -21.56 -19.47 -18.13
N GLY A 90 -21.78 -18.23 -18.59
CA GLY A 90 -21.59 -17.02 -17.80
C GLY A 90 -22.72 -16.01 -17.98
N TRP A 91 -22.91 -15.15 -16.98
CA TRP A 91 -23.95 -14.12 -16.98
C TRP A 91 -23.31 -12.73 -16.92
N LEU A 92 -23.80 -11.81 -17.75
CA LEU A 92 -23.31 -10.44 -17.78
C LEU A 92 -23.56 -9.75 -16.43
N VAL A 93 -22.53 -9.13 -15.87
CA VAL A 93 -22.61 -8.30 -14.67
C VAL A 93 -22.64 -6.83 -15.11
N GLY A 94 -23.79 -6.17 -14.93
CA GLY A 94 -24.00 -4.81 -15.41
C GLY A 94 -24.29 -4.76 -16.91
N ASN A 95 -23.65 -3.83 -17.63
CA ASN A 95 -23.86 -3.63 -19.05
C ASN A 95 -22.69 -4.15 -19.90
N LEU A 96 -22.99 -4.51 -21.14
CA LEU A 96 -21.97 -4.81 -22.16
C LEU A 96 -21.00 -3.63 -22.28
N ASN A 97 -19.72 -3.96 -22.44
CA ASN A 97 -18.62 -3.01 -22.65
C ASN A 97 -18.30 -2.09 -21.45
N GLU A 98 -18.96 -2.29 -20.30
CA GLU A 98 -18.72 -1.53 -19.06
C GLU A 98 -17.97 -2.36 -17.99
N GLY A 99 -17.36 -3.49 -18.35
CA GLY A 99 -16.74 -4.42 -17.41
C GLY A 99 -15.58 -3.80 -16.61
N MET A 100 -14.73 -3.00 -17.26
CA MET A 100 -13.66 -2.29 -16.54
C MET A 100 -14.23 -1.29 -15.53
N ARG A 101 -15.30 -0.58 -15.88
CA ARG A 101 -15.96 0.38 -14.97
C ARG A 101 -16.56 -0.34 -13.75
N ALA A 102 -17.14 -1.53 -13.95
CA ALA A 102 -17.62 -2.36 -12.86
C ALA A 102 -16.47 -2.80 -11.94
N MET A 103 -15.35 -3.27 -12.50
CA MET A 103 -14.18 -3.67 -11.72
C MET A 103 -13.54 -2.53 -10.95
N PHE A 104 -13.46 -1.32 -11.53
CA PHE A 104 -12.88 -0.16 -10.84
C PHE A 104 -13.60 0.21 -9.53
N LYS A 105 -14.89 -0.13 -9.39
CA LYS A 105 -15.62 0.05 -8.13
C LYS A 105 -15.06 -0.83 -7.00
N MET A 106 -14.56 -2.01 -7.34
CA MET A 106 -13.94 -2.95 -6.40
C MET A 106 -12.47 -2.61 -6.13
N MET A 107 -11.78 -2.00 -7.11
CA MET A 107 -10.34 -1.75 -7.03
C MET A 107 -9.89 -0.86 -5.86
N ASN A 108 -10.68 0.14 -5.43
CA ASN A 108 -10.27 0.96 -4.28
C ASN A 108 -10.19 0.13 -2.99
N VAL A 109 -11.15 -0.78 -2.79
CA VAL A 109 -11.18 -1.71 -1.66
C VAL A 109 -10.01 -2.68 -1.77
N GLU A 110 -9.78 -3.26 -2.95
CA GLU A 110 -8.68 -4.21 -3.17
C GLU A 110 -7.30 -3.57 -2.96
N ARG A 111 -7.08 -2.36 -3.48
CA ARG A 111 -5.82 -1.61 -3.28
C ARG A 111 -5.56 -1.31 -1.81
N LEU A 112 -6.60 -0.88 -1.09
CA LEU A 112 -6.52 -0.68 0.36
C LEU A 112 -6.21 -2.00 1.07
N SER A 113 -6.89 -3.09 0.71
CA SER A 113 -6.71 -4.42 1.28
C SER A 113 -5.28 -4.94 1.08
N VAL A 114 -4.72 -4.80 -0.12
CA VAL A 114 -3.32 -5.17 -0.42
C VAL A 114 -2.32 -4.31 0.36
N GLY A 115 -2.56 -3.00 0.49
CA GLY A 115 -1.74 -2.15 1.34
C GLY A 115 -1.76 -2.62 2.80
N MET A 116 -2.95 -2.94 3.33
CA MET A 116 -3.13 -3.45 4.68
C MET A 116 -2.51 -4.84 4.88
N GLN A 117 -2.51 -5.68 3.85
CA GLN A 117 -1.79 -6.96 3.87
C GLN A 117 -0.28 -6.76 4.01
N GLY A 118 0.31 -5.83 3.23
CA GLY A 118 1.71 -5.46 3.38
C GLY A 118 2.02 -4.97 4.80
N LEU A 119 1.18 -4.08 5.34
CA LEU A 119 1.28 -3.61 6.72
C LEU A 119 1.21 -4.75 7.75
N GLY A 120 0.31 -5.72 7.59
CA GLY A 120 0.19 -6.87 8.50
C GLY A 120 1.45 -7.73 8.52
N ILE A 121 2.06 -7.97 7.34
CA ILE A 121 3.33 -8.70 7.24
C ILE A 121 4.47 -7.92 7.91
N ALA A 122 4.54 -6.61 7.67
CA ALA A 122 5.53 -5.72 8.27
C ALA A 122 5.44 -5.69 9.80
N ASP A 123 4.21 -5.63 10.33
CA ASP A 123 3.95 -5.63 11.76
C ASP A 123 4.35 -6.95 12.42
N GLY A 124 4.00 -8.09 11.81
CA GLY A 124 4.45 -9.40 12.28
C GLY A 124 5.98 -9.48 12.33
N SER A 125 6.68 -8.94 11.32
CA SER A 125 8.13 -8.88 11.32
C SER A 125 8.69 -8.02 12.45
N TYR A 126 8.10 -6.85 12.69
CA TYR A 126 8.48 -5.95 13.78
C TYR A 126 8.31 -6.59 15.16
N GLN A 127 7.18 -7.24 15.42
CA GLN A 127 6.93 -7.90 16.70
C GLN A 127 7.98 -8.98 17.00
N ASN A 128 8.24 -9.87 16.03
CA ASN A 128 9.26 -10.92 16.17
C ASN A 128 10.67 -10.34 16.35
N ALA A 129 11.03 -9.29 15.60
CA ALA A 129 12.34 -8.65 15.70
C ALA A 129 12.57 -8.01 17.08
N VAL A 130 11.56 -7.34 17.65
CA VAL A 130 11.65 -6.73 18.98
C VAL A 130 11.80 -7.79 20.07
N GLU A 131 11.00 -8.86 20.02
CA GLU A 131 11.06 -9.95 20.99
C GLU A 131 12.44 -10.61 20.98
N TYR A 132 12.93 -11.01 19.81
CA TYR A 132 14.27 -11.57 19.66
C TYR A 132 15.36 -10.62 20.18
N ALA A 133 15.28 -9.33 19.84
CA ALA A 133 16.29 -8.37 20.25
C ALA A 133 16.37 -8.13 21.77
N LYS A 134 15.25 -8.31 22.48
CA LYS A 134 15.19 -8.21 23.95
C LYS A 134 15.83 -9.41 24.65
N GLU A 135 15.82 -10.58 24.03
CA GLU A 135 16.34 -11.81 24.63
C GLU A 135 17.77 -12.15 24.18
N ARG A 136 18.13 -11.81 22.94
CA ARG A 136 19.43 -12.17 22.38
C ARG A 136 20.56 -11.40 23.06
N LEU A 137 21.39 -12.11 23.82
CA LEU A 137 22.58 -11.56 24.46
C LEU A 137 23.79 -11.60 23.50
N GLN A 138 24.36 -10.44 23.18
CA GLN A 138 25.60 -10.37 22.40
C GLN A 138 26.29 -9.01 22.53
N GLY A 139 27.59 -9.03 22.84
CA GLY A 139 28.38 -7.81 23.01
C GLY A 139 27.99 -6.98 24.25
N ASN A 140 28.59 -5.81 24.37
CA ASN A 140 28.40 -4.91 25.53
C ASN A 140 27.81 -3.57 25.08
N SER A 141 27.08 -2.92 25.99
CA SER A 141 26.54 -1.59 25.77
C SER A 141 27.65 -0.56 25.52
N PRO A 142 27.61 0.23 24.43
CA PRO A 142 28.56 1.31 24.21
C PRO A 142 28.36 2.49 25.18
N ARG A 143 27.32 2.45 26.03
CA ARG A 143 27.04 3.43 27.08
C ARG A 143 27.46 2.96 28.47
N ALA A 144 28.09 1.79 28.59
CA ALA A 144 28.51 1.25 29.87
C ALA A 144 29.56 2.16 30.53
N THR A 145 29.30 2.60 31.76
CA THR A 145 30.22 3.41 32.57
C THR A 145 31.09 2.56 33.50
N ALA A 146 30.86 1.25 33.54
CA ALA A 146 31.59 0.28 34.33
C ALA A 146 31.89 -0.98 33.49
N PRO A 147 32.86 -1.83 33.88
CA PRO A 147 33.14 -3.08 33.20
C PRO A 147 31.89 -3.94 33.07
N SER A 148 31.66 -4.50 31.88
CA SER A 148 30.51 -5.37 31.63
C SER A 148 30.55 -6.63 32.51
N GLN A 149 29.37 -7.06 32.98
CA GLN A 149 29.21 -8.31 33.74
C GLN A 149 28.89 -9.52 32.84
N GLY A 150 28.85 -9.33 31.51
CA GLY A 150 28.50 -10.37 30.54
C GLY A 150 27.83 -9.77 29.30
N PRO A 151 27.54 -10.58 28.27
CA PRO A 151 26.85 -10.09 27.08
C PRO A 151 25.44 -9.56 27.44
N GLU A 152 25.08 -8.41 26.86
CA GLU A 152 23.80 -7.73 27.10
C GLU A 152 22.81 -7.96 25.94
N PRO A 153 21.49 -7.76 26.16
CA PRO A 153 20.51 -7.79 25.09
C PRO A 153 20.90 -6.86 23.93
N ILE A 154 20.75 -7.31 22.69
CA ILE A 154 21.21 -6.52 21.53
C ILE A 154 20.48 -5.17 21.37
N THR A 155 19.37 -4.94 22.08
CA THR A 155 18.73 -3.62 22.20
C THR A 155 19.60 -2.52 22.83
N VAL A 156 20.75 -2.86 23.44
CA VAL A 156 21.74 -1.86 23.89
C VAL A 156 22.50 -1.23 22.71
N HIS A 157 22.55 -1.90 21.56
CA HIS A 157 23.30 -1.44 20.40
C HIS A 157 22.55 -0.35 19.62
N PRO A 158 23.20 0.79 19.31
CA PRO A 158 22.56 1.90 18.61
C PRO A 158 21.94 1.52 17.26
N ASP A 159 22.61 0.66 16.49
CA ASP A 159 22.09 0.27 15.18
C ASP A 159 20.86 -0.64 15.27
N VAL A 160 20.82 -1.57 16.23
CA VAL A 160 19.63 -2.38 16.52
C VAL A 160 18.46 -1.48 16.93
N ARG A 161 18.71 -0.47 17.77
CA ARG A 161 17.68 0.52 18.12
C ARG A 161 17.20 1.31 16.91
N ARG A 162 18.10 1.77 16.03
CA ARG A 162 17.75 2.46 14.78
C ARG A 162 16.88 1.58 13.90
N MET A 163 17.23 0.30 13.73
CA MET A 163 16.46 -0.67 12.96
C MET A 163 15.06 -0.86 13.55
N LEU A 164 14.95 -1.17 14.84
CA LEU A 164 13.66 -1.37 15.51
C LEU A 164 12.77 -0.10 15.46
N LEU A 165 13.35 1.08 15.65
CA LEU A 165 12.61 2.34 15.54
C LEU A 165 12.20 2.66 14.10
N THR A 166 12.99 2.27 13.10
CA THR A 166 12.61 2.37 11.68
C THR A 166 11.39 1.51 11.40
N MET A 167 11.43 0.24 11.82
CA MET A 167 10.29 -0.68 11.68
C MET A 167 9.05 -0.14 12.39
N ARG A 168 9.18 0.24 13.67
CA ARG A 168 8.07 0.75 14.48
C ARG A 168 7.44 2.01 13.88
N SER A 169 8.26 2.98 13.50
CA SER A 169 7.78 4.27 13.01
C SER A 169 7.04 4.16 11.67
N LEU A 170 7.51 3.28 10.79
CA LEU A 170 6.85 2.99 9.52
C LEU A 170 5.55 2.20 9.71
N VAL A 171 5.56 1.16 10.53
CA VAL A 171 4.39 0.30 10.79
C VAL A 171 3.28 1.07 11.50
N GLU A 172 3.59 1.77 12.60
CA GLU A 172 2.56 2.48 13.36
C GLU A 172 2.00 3.70 12.60
N GLY A 173 2.84 4.44 11.87
CA GLY A 173 2.38 5.54 11.01
C GLY A 173 1.49 5.05 9.86
N SER A 174 1.90 3.97 9.19
CA SER A 174 1.10 3.35 8.13
C SER A 174 -0.23 2.81 8.65
N ARG A 175 -0.26 2.25 9.86
CA ARG A 175 -1.49 1.80 10.50
C ARG A 175 -2.48 2.95 10.72
N ALA A 176 -2.02 4.09 11.24
CA ALA A 176 -2.87 5.26 11.42
C ALA A 176 -3.44 5.74 10.07
N PHE A 177 -2.59 5.86 9.05
CA PHE A 177 -3.00 6.30 7.72
C PHE A 177 -4.00 5.32 7.05
N GLY A 178 -3.74 4.02 7.17
CA GLY A 178 -4.60 2.97 6.63
C GLY A 178 -5.96 2.90 7.32
N ILE A 179 -6.01 3.05 8.64
CA ILE A 179 -7.27 3.09 9.41
C ILE A 179 -8.07 4.34 9.06
N ARG A 180 -7.45 5.52 9.01
CA ARG A 180 -8.12 6.77 8.61
C ARG A 180 -8.74 6.65 7.22
N THR A 181 -7.99 6.11 6.26
CA THR A 181 -8.50 5.94 4.90
C THR A 181 -9.60 4.88 4.81
N SER A 182 -9.53 3.82 5.62
CA SER A 182 -10.63 2.86 5.78
C SER A 182 -11.90 3.51 6.32
N GLN A 183 -11.76 4.40 7.32
CA GLN A 183 -12.88 5.17 7.85
C GLN A 183 -13.49 6.10 6.78
N TRP A 184 -12.66 6.77 5.98
CA TRP A 184 -13.13 7.60 4.87
C TRP A 184 -13.81 6.78 3.76
N LEU A 185 -13.37 5.54 3.52
CA LEU A 185 -14.07 4.60 2.64
C LEU A 185 -15.44 4.22 3.18
N ASP A 186 -15.58 4.02 4.49
CA ASP A 186 -16.91 3.83 5.08
C ASP A 186 -17.78 5.08 4.91
N TYR A 187 -17.21 6.26 5.12
CA TYR A 187 -17.93 7.53 4.95
C TYR A 187 -18.37 7.78 3.51
N SER A 188 -17.54 7.44 2.53
CA SER A 188 -17.89 7.59 1.11
C SER A 188 -19.06 6.70 0.70
N ASN A 189 -19.26 5.57 1.39
CA ASN A 189 -20.32 4.61 1.09
C ASN A 189 -21.59 4.83 1.93
N LYS A 190 -21.45 5.23 3.20
CA LYS A 190 -22.51 5.08 4.21
C LYS A 190 -23.09 6.41 4.73
N LEU A 191 -22.42 7.55 4.56
CA LEU A 191 -22.97 8.83 5.04
C LEU A 191 -24.27 9.17 4.32
N ALA A 192 -25.20 9.83 5.02
CA ALA A 192 -26.50 10.20 4.44
C ALA A 192 -26.38 11.32 3.39
N ASP A 193 -25.51 12.29 3.63
CA ASP A 193 -25.30 13.43 2.74
C ASP A 193 -24.46 13.04 1.50
N ALA A 194 -24.99 13.36 0.32
CA ALA A 194 -24.33 13.01 -0.95
C ALA A 194 -23.05 13.83 -1.21
N GLY A 195 -23.00 15.08 -0.71
CA GLY A 195 -21.82 15.94 -0.82
C GLY A 195 -20.66 15.37 -0.02
N GLN A 196 -20.91 15.00 1.24
CA GLN A 196 -19.92 14.36 2.11
C GLN A 196 -19.46 13.01 1.56
N ARG A 197 -20.37 12.18 1.04
CA ARG A 197 -19.97 10.92 0.38
C ARG A 197 -18.99 11.17 -0.76
N LYS A 198 -19.28 12.15 -1.63
CA LYS A 198 -18.40 12.52 -2.75
C LYS A 198 -17.06 13.08 -2.28
N HIS A 199 -17.07 13.89 -1.22
CA HIS A 199 -15.84 14.43 -0.63
C HIS A 199 -14.89 13.32 -0.17
N TYR A 200 -15.39 12.35 0.62
CA TYR A 200 -14.56 11.23 1.08
C TYR A 200 -14.21 10.26 -0.04
N ASP A 201 -15.09 10.04 -1.01
CA ASP A 201 -14.78 9.22 -2.19
C ASP A 201 -13.58 9.80 -2.97
N ASN A 202 -13.55 11.11 -3.18
CA ASN A 202 -12.42 11.79 -3.82
C ASN A 202 -11.11 11.55 -3.04
N LEU A 203 -11.13 11.71 -1.71
CA LEU A 203 -9.95 11.45 -0.86
C LEU A 203 -9.49 10.00 -0.95
N VAL A 204 -10.41 9.03 -0.83
CA VAL A 204 -10.08 7.60 -0.93
C VAL A 204 -9.50 7.24 -2.29
N GLN A 205 -10.06 7.79 -3.36
CA GLN A 205 -9.55 7.58 -4.72
C GLN A 205 -8.13 8.13 -4.92
N LEU A 206 -7.77 9.21 -4.23
CA LEU A 206 -6.42 9.77 -4.23
C LEU A 206 -5.44 8.92 -3.43
N LEU A 207 -5.85 8.45 -2.25
CA LEU A 207 -4.95 7.87 -1.25
C LEU A 207 -4.75 6.36 -1.40
N THR A 208 -5.71 5.64 -1.97
CA THR A 208 -5.58 4.19 -2.18
C THR A 208 -4.37 3.75 -3.03
N PRO A 209 -3.97 4.42 -4.13
CA PRO A 209 -2.72 4.07 -4.82
C PRO A 209 -1.47 4.36 -3.96
N VAL A 210 -1.49 5.44 -3.17
CA VAL A 210 -0.39 5.77 -2.23
C VAL A 210 -0.28 4.65 -1.18
N ILE A 211 -1.39 4.28 -0.54
CA ILE A 211 -1.43 3.19 0.45
C ILE A 211 -0.91 1.90 -0.16
N LYS A 212 -1.45 1.49 -1.31
CA LYS A 212 -1.04 0.24 -1.96
C LYS A 212 0.45 0.22 -2.20
N ALA A 213 1.00 1.20 -2.92
CA ALA A 213 2.42 1.15 -3.28
C ALA A 213 3.35 1.45 -2.10
N PHE A 214 3.08 2.50 -1.32
CA PHE A 214 3.93 2.89 -0.20
C PHE A 214 3.96 1.80 0.89
N PHE A 215 2.81 1.21 1.25
CA PHE A 215 2.79 0.22 2.33
C PHE A 215 3.47 -1.08 1.91
N THR A 216 3.41 -1.43 0.62
CA THR A 216 4.01 -2.66 0.13
C THR A 216 5.52 -2.52 -0.10
N ASP A 217 6.00 -1.35 -0.50
CA ASP A 217 7.43 -1.02 -0.48
C ASP A 217 7.97 -0.99 0.96
N MET A 218 7.24 -0.33 1.87
CA MET A 218 7.55 -0.31 3.30
C MET A 218 7.58 -1.71 3.90
N ALA A 219 6.63 -2.58 3.54
CA ALA A 219 6.61 -3.97 4.03
C ALA A 219 7.87 -4.73 3.60
N SER A 220 8.33 -4.53 2.36
CA SER A 220 9.58 -5.10 1.90
C SER A 220 10.78 -4.55 2.70
N GLU A 221 10.85 -3.24 2.94
CA GLU A 221 11.92 -2.64 3.76
C GLU A 221 11.91 -3.21 5.19
N VAL A 222 10.76 -3.15 5.86
CA VAL A 222 10.60 -3.58 7.26
C VAL A 222 10.91 -5.06 7.42
N THR A 223 10.43 -5.93 6.53
CA THR A 223 10.71 -7.37 6.64
C THR A 223 12.19 -7.70 6.47
N ASN A 224 12.89 -7.00 5.58
CA ASN A 224 14.34 -7.15 5.43
C ASN A 224 15.11 -6.65 6.67
N ILE A 225 14.69 -5.52 7.26
CA ILE A 225 15.25 -5.05 8.54
C ILE A 225 15.00 -6.11 9.64
N GLY A 226 13.83 -6.73 9.66
CA GLY A 226 13.51 -7.79 10.63
C GLY A 226 14.48 -8.98 10.51
N VAL A 227 14.74 -9.47 9.30
CA VAL A 227 15.78 -10.50 9.07
C VAL A 227 17.15 -10.03 9.58
N GLN A 228 17.53 -8.78 9.30
CA GLN A 228 18.80 -8.22 9.75
C GLN A 228 18.93 -8.16 11.28
N VAL A 229 17.85 -7.85 12.02
CA VAL A 229 17.84 -7.81 13.49
C VAL A 229 18.16 -9.19 14.09
N LEU A 230 17.67 -10.28 13.47
CA LEU A 230 17.97 -11.65 13.91
C LEU A 230 19.37 -12.13 13.47
N GLY A 231 20.07 -11.39 12.62
CA GLY A 231 21.34 -11.79 12.03
C GLY A 231 21.22 -13.12 11.29
N GLY A 232 22.17 -14.04 11.52
CA GLY A 232 22.17 -15.35 10.86
C GLY A 232 20.89 -16.15 11.10
N SER A 233 20.27 -16.04 12.27
CA SER A 233 19.00 -16.72 12.59
C SER A 233 17.85 -16.27 11.70
N GLY A 234 17.86 -15.01 11.23
CA GLY A 234 16.81 -14.47 10.37
C GLY A 234 16.79 -15.08 8.96
N PHE A 235 17.89 -15.69 8.52
CA PHE A 235 18.00 -16.36 7.23
C PHE A 235 17.52 -17.82 7.27
N ILE A 236 17.28 -18.35 8.47
CA ILE A 236 16.91 -19.75 8.72
C ILE A 236 15.39 -19.85 8.74
N ARG A 237 14.83 -20.85 8.03
CA ARG A 237 13.37 -20.98 7.82
C ARG A 237 12.58 -21.13 9.12
N GLU A 238 13.18 -21.77 10.10
CA GLU A 238 12.65 -22.02 11.44
C GLU A 238 12.34 -20.72 12.20
N SER A 239 12.99 -19.61 11.84
CA SER A 239 12.68 -18.28 12.41
C SER A 239 11.38 -17.69 11.88
N GLY A 240 10.90 -18.14 10.71
CA GLY A 240 9.77 -17.55 10.00
C GLY A 240 10.04 -16.17 9.35
N MET A 241 11.16 -15.50 9.67
CA MET A 241 11.43 -14.13 9.19
C MET A 241 11.65 -14.07 7.68
N GLU A 242 12.37 -15.04 7.11
CA GLU A 242 12.57 -15.13 5.66
C GLU A 242 11.26 -15.32 4.89
N GLN A 243 10.27 -15.99 5.49
CA GLN A 243 8.96 -16.15 4.90
C GLN A 243 8.24 -14.80 4.75
N LEU A 244 8.32 -13.94 5.76
CA LEU A 244 7.72 -12.62 5.70
C LEU A 244 8.29 -11.77 4.55
N VAL A 245 9.60 -11.87 4.28
CA VAL A 245 10.22 -11.22 3.11
C VAL A 245 9.66 -11.77 1.80
N ARG A 246 9.56 -13.10 1.66
CA ARG A 246 9.02 -13.74 0.46
C ARG A 246 7.55 -13.40 0.23
N ASP A 247 6.76 -13.36 1.30
CA ASP A 247 5.32 -13.11 1.24
C ASP A 247 5.01 -11.61 1.07
N ALA A 248 5.86 -10.70 1.58
CA ALA A 248 5.74 -9.27 1.31
C ALA A 248 5.95 -8.93 -0.17
N ARG A 249 6.87 -9.64 -0.85
CA ARG A 249 7.30 -9.29 -2.22
C ARG A 249 6.16 -9.24 -3.24
N ILE A 250 5.18 -10.15 -3.14
CA ILE A 250 4.07 -10.21 -4.11
C ILE A 250 3.14 -8.99 -4.00
N THR A 251 3.05 -8.37 -2.83
CA THR A 251 2.17 -7.22 -2.58
C THR A 251 2.55 -5.98 -3.40
N GLN A 252 3.83 -5.86 -3.79
CA GLN A 252 4.33 -4.78 -4.67
C GLN A 252 3.98 -5.01 -6.15
N ILE A 253 3.49 -6.21 -6.50
CA ILE A 253 3.35 -6.66 -7.89
C ILE A 253 1.87 -6.79 -8.28
N TYR A 254 1.07 -7.57 -7.56
CA TYR A 254 -0.33 -7.79 -7.94
C TYR A 254 -1.22 -6.58 -7.63
N GLU A 255 -2.47 -6.64 -8.08
CA GLU A 255 -3.44 -5.54 -8.01
C GLU A 255 -2.90 -4.22 -8.59
N GLY A 256 -2.03 -4.35 -9.60
CA GLY A 256 -1.27 -3.28 -10.24
C GLY A 256 0.06 -3.04 -9.55
N THR A 257 1.15 -3.17 -10.30
CA THR A 257 2.52 -2.95 -9.79
C THR A 257 2.66 -1.57 -9.17
N ASN A 258 3.63 -1.39 -8.27
CA ASN A 258 3.82 -0.09 -7.62
C ASN A 258 4.09 1.06 -8.61
N GLY A 259 4.77 0.78 -9.73
CA GLY A 259 4.88 1.72 -10.84
C GLY A 259 3.54 2.07 -11.49
N VAL A 260 2.64 1.10 -11.68
CA VAL A 260 1.28 1.37 -12.17
C VAL A 260 0.46 2.19 -11.17
N GLN A 261 0.60 1.96 -9.86
CA GLN A 261 -0.07 2.80 -8.86
C GLN A 261 0.45 4.23 -8.86
N ALA A 262 1.77 4.39 -8.99
CA ALA A 262 2.41 5.69 -9.12
C ALA A 262 1.92 6.43 -10.37
N MET A 263 1.82 5.74 -11.50
CA MET A 263 1.26 6.29 -12.74
C MET A 263 -0.23 6.64 -12.60
N ASP A 264 -1.01 5.84 -11.90
CA ASP A 264 -2.42 6.14 -11.62
C ASP A 264 -2.53 7.41 -10.76
N LEU A 265 -1.73 7.51 -9.70
CA LEU A 265 -1.66 8.69 -8.84
C LEU A 265 -1.35 9.94 -9.65
N VAL A 266 -0.21 9.98 -10.33
CA VAL A 266 0.27 11.19 -11.01
C VAL A 266 -0.50 11.48 -12.29
N GLY A 267 -0.73 10.46 -13.12
CA GLY A 267 -1.37 10.62 -14.43
C GLY A 267 -2.89 10.74 -14.40
N ARG A 268 -3.57 10.22 -13.35
CA ARG A 268 -5.04 10.18 -13.29
C ARG A 268 -5.61 10.84 -12.04
N LYS A 269 -5.05 10.61 -10.85
CA LYS A 269 -5.62 11.13 -9.60
C LYS A 269 -5.29 12.60 -9.36
N LEU A 270 -4.03 13.02 -9.54
CA LEU A 270 -3.65 14.43 -9.39
C LEU A 270 -4.45 15.37 -10.31
N PRO A 271 -4.59 15.13 -11.62
CA PRO A 271 -5.35 16.03 -12.48
C PRO A 271 -6.87 15.85 -12.37
N SER A 272 -7.36 14.86 -11.62
CA SER A 272 -8.80 14.64 -11.46
C SER A 272 -9.46 15.84 -10.81
N ASN A 273 -10.72 16.13 -11.21
CA ASN A 273 -11.46 17.31 -10.74
C ASN A 273 -10.65 18.61 -10.85
N ASN A 274 -9.85 18.77 -11.91
CA ASN A 274 -8.97 19.92 -12.13
C ASN A 274 -7.99 20.18 -10.96
N GLY A 275 -7.53 19.14 -10.27
CA GLY A 275 -6.61 19.25 -9.13
C GLY A 275 -7.29 19.46 -7.78
N GLU A 276 -8.61 19.67 -7.74
CA GLU A 276 -9.36 19.97 -6.52
C GLU A 276 -9.20 18.88 -5.46
N THR A 277 -9.22 17.60 -5.86
CA THR A 277 -9.08 16.47 -4.92
C THR A 277 -7.75 16.52 -4.16
N CYS A 278 -6.67 16.89 -4.83
CA CYS A 278 -5.35 16.98 -4.22
C CYS A 278 -5.26 18.22 -3.30
N ALA A 279 -5.80 19.35 -3.75
CA ALA A 279 -5.89 20.57 -2.96
C ALA A 279 -6.69 20.38 -1.66
N ILE A 280 -7.78 19.61 -1.68
CA ILE A 280 -8.56 19.26 -0.47
C ILE A 280 -7.66 18.55 0.55
N TYR A 281 -6.90 17.53 0.14
CA TYR A 281 -6.03 16.79 1.06
C TYR A 281 -4.90 17.68 1.61
N PHE A 282 -4.28 18.50 0.77
CA PHE A 282 -3.26 19.45 1.22
C PHE A 282 -3.84 20.50 2.18
N GLY A 283 -5.07 20.95 1.93
CA GLY A 283 -5.82 21.84 2.81
C GLY A 283 -5.95 21.25 4.22
N LEU A 284 -6.34 19.98 4.36
CA LEU A 284 -6.44 19.31 5.66
C LEU A 284 -5.13 19.37 6.47
N ILE A 285 -3.99 19.17 5.80
CA ILE A 285 -2.68 19.21 6.45
C ILE A 285 -2.31 20.65 6.81
N ASN A 286 -2.51 21.60 5.90
CA ASN A 286 -2.18 23.01 6.11
C ASN A 286 -3.05 23.65 7.19
N ASP A 287 -4.34 23.31 7.25
CA ASP A 287 -5.26 23.78 8.29
C ASP A 287 -4.80 23.29 9.66
N TYR A 288 -4.41 22.02 9.77
CA TYR A 288 -3.85 21.46 11.00
C TYR A 288 -2.53 22.13 11.39
N ILE A 289 -1.62 22.37 10.44
CA ILE A 289 -0.38 23.13 10.71
C ILE A 289 -0.73 24.53 11.23
N ALA A 290 -1.66 25.24 10.57
CA ALA A 290 -2.03 26.59 10.94
C ALA A 290 -2.65 26.67 12.34
N GLU A 291 -3.44 25.66 12.73
CA GLU A 291 -4.01 25.53 14.07
C GLU A 291 -2.93 25.33 15.16
N LYS A 292 -1.87 24.58 14.83
CA LYS A 292 -0.89 24.11 15.82
C LYS A 292 0.45 24.85 15.80
N GLN A 293 0.75 25.68 14.80
CA GLN A 293 2.07 26.27 14.59
C GLN A 293 2.59 27.11 15.77
N ASP A 294 1.70 27.71 16.55
CA ASP A 294 2.04 28.56 17.71
C ASP A 294 2.10 27.78 19.04
N GLN A 295 1.81 26.47 19.04
CA GLN A 295 1.85 25.63 20.24
C GLN A 295 3.26 25.05 20.42
N GLU A 296 3.98 25.52 21.45
CA GLU A 296 5.39 25.17 21.65
C GLU A 296 5.60 23.66 21.89
N ASP A 297 4.68 22.99 22.59
CA ASP A 297 4.82 21.58 22.97
C ASP A 297 4.75 20.59 21.78
N ILE A 298 4.15 21.00 20.66
CA ILE A 298 4.01 20.17 19.45
C ILE A 298 4.84 20.67 18.26
N LYS A 299 5.46 21.83 18.40
CA LYS A 299 6.23 22.52 17.35
C LYS A 299 7.30 21.65 16.71
N GLU A 300 7.93 20.77 17.48
CA GLU A 300 8.93 19.81 16.96
C GLU A 300 8.38 18.82 15.92
N PHE A 301 7.06 18.61 15.89
CA PHE A 301 6.36 17.77 14.91
C PHE A 301 5.76 18.60 13.78
N ILE A 302 5.29 19.81 14.09
CA ILE A 302 4.65 20.71 13.11
C ILE A 302 5.67 21.28 12.12
N GLN A 303 6.86 21.70 12.56
CA GLN A 303 7.85 22.29 11.66
C GLN A 303 8.35 21.31 10.58
N PRO A 304 8.72 20.05 10.90
CA PRO A 304 9.09 19.08 9.87
C PRO A 304 7.93 18.73 8.94
N LEU A 305 6.69 18.64 9.46
CA LEU A 305 5.50 18.41 8.65
C LEU A 305 5.27 19.56 7.65
N ALA A 306 5.37 20.81 8.10
CA ALA A 306 5.24 21.99 7.25
C ALA A 306 6.29 22.00 6.13
N ALA A 307 7.53 21.63 6.43
CA ALA A 307 8.57 21.51 5.41
C ALA A 307 8.30 20.36 4.42
N ALA A 308 7.73 19.25 4.88
CA ALA A 308 7.41 18.10 4.02
C ALA A 308 6.25 18.40 3.07
N ILE A 309 5.16 19.02 3.56
CA ILE A 309 4.02 19.39 2.71
C ILE A 309 4.40 20.46 1.68
N ALA A 310 5.26 21.42 2.04
CA ALA A 310 5.76 22.41 1.09
C ALA A 310 6.51 21.76 -0.09
N ARG A 311 7.37 20.77 0.18
CA ARG A 311 8.06 19.99 -0.87
C ARG A 311 7.08 19.18 -1.72
N LEU A 312 6.08 18.56 -1.08
CA LEU A 312 5.07 17.81 -1.81
C LEU A 312 4.29 18.72 -2.76
N GLN A 313 3.87 19.90 -2.30
CA GLN A 313 3.18 20.90 -3.12
C GLN A 313 4.05 21.39 -4.28
N GLU A 314 5.32 21.74 -4.02
CA GLU A 314 6.28 22.14 -5.05
C GLU A 314 6.45 21.04 -6.12
N ALA A 315 6.61 19.77 -5.70
CA ALA A 315 6.67 18.63 -6.60
C ALA A 315 5.37 18.45 -7.40
N THR A 316 4.21 18.63 -6.78
CA THR A 316 2.90 18.58 -7.47
C THR A 316 2.82 19.63 -8.57
N ASP A 317 3.19 20.88 -8.26
CA ASP A 317 3.15 22.00 -9.19
C ASP A 317 4.16 21.83 -10.34
N TYR A 318 5.36 21.33 -10.03
CA TYR A 318 6.37 21.00 -11.02
C TYR A 318 5.85 19.97 -12.02
N ILE A 319 5.30 18.85 -11.53
CA ILE A 319 4.75 17.80 -12.39
C ILE A 319 3.57 18.33 -13.22
N ALA A 320 2.66 19.11 -12.61
CA ALA A 320 1.52 19.68 -13.30
C ALA A 320 1.95 20.59 -14.47
N THR A 321 3.04 21.35 -14.29
CA THR A 321 3.64 22.21 -15.31
C THR A 321 4.31 21.38 -16.41
N LYS A 322 5.19 20.44 -16.03
CA LYS A 322 5.99 19.64 -16.97
C LYS A 322 5.18 18.70 -17.83
N ARG A 323 4.06 18.20 -17.31
CA ARG A 323 3.10 17.38 -18.06
C ARG A 323 2.65 18.02 -19.37
N VAL A 324 2.56 19.35 -19.44
CA VAL A 324 2.13 20.06 -20.65
C VAL A 324 3.23 20.04 -21.72
N GLU A 325 4.50 19.99 -21.30
CA GLU A 325 5.68 20.01 -22.17
C GLU A 325 5.97 18.62 -22.74
N ASP A 326 6.03 17.60 -21.88
CA ASP A 326 6.34 16.22 -22.25
C ASP A 326 5.56 15.21 -21.39
N PRO A 327 4.74 14.33 -21.98
CA PRO A 327 4.08 13.25 -21.26
C PRO A 327 5.02 12.29 -20.51
N ALA A 328 6.28 12.14 -20.93
CA ALA A 328 7.26 11.27 -20.30
C ALA A 328 7.67 11.76 -18.89
N GLU A 329 7.62 13.07 -18.65
CA GLU A 329 7.94 13.69 -17.34
C GLU A 329 7.07 13.14 -16.20
N ILE A 330 5.80 12.83 -16.50
CA ILE A 330 4.88 12.20 -15.54
C ILE A 330 5.43 10.84 -15.10
N GLY A 331 5.86 10.04 -16.08
CA GLY A 331 6.30 8.67 -15.85
C GLY A 331 7.60 8.59 -15.08
N SER A 332 8.54 9.46 -15.44
CA SER A 332 9.85 9.55 -14.81
C SER A 332 9.79 9.98 -13.34
N ALA A 333 8.84 10.85 -12.96
CA ALA A 333 8.69 11.32 -11.58
C ALA A 333 7.75 10.47 -10.71
N ALA A 334 7.01 9.53 -11.30
CA ALA A 334 5.83 8.94 -10.65
C ALA A 334 6.13 8.26 -9.31
N VAL A 335 7.16 7.40 -9.29
CA VAL A 335 7.49 6.58 -8.11
C VAL A 335 8.06 7.45 -6.99
N ASP A 336 8.97 8.37 -7.30
CA ASP A 336 9.55 9.29 -6.32
C ASP A 336 8.48 10.21 -5.72
N TYR A 337 7.57 10.72 -6.54
CA TYR A 337 6.43 11.51 -6.08
C TYR A 337 5.53 10.70 -5.12
N LEU A 338 5.24 9.43 -5.46
CA LEU A 338 4.43 8.56 -4.60
C LEU A 338 5.10 8.34 -3.23
N GLN A 339 6.42 8.17 -3.19
CA GLN A 339 7.17 8.01 -1.95
C GLN A 339 7.19 9.30 -1.12
N LEU A 340 7.39 10.46 -1.77
CA LEU A 340 7.28 11.78 -1.15
C LEU A 340 5.90 11.99 -0.53
N PHE A 341 4.84 11.64 -1.25
CA PHE A 341 3.46 11.72 -0.77
C PHE A 341 3.26 10.83 0.46
N GLY A 342 3.63 9.54 0.37
CA GLY A 342 3.46 8.59 1.47
C GLY A 342 4.16 9.00 2.76
N LEU A 343 5.41 9.48 2.67
CA LEU A 343 6.15 9.99 3.82
C LEU A 343 5.50 11.23 4.46
N THR A 344 4.99 12.14 3.63
CA THR A 344 4.29 13.35 4.10
C THR A 344 2.97 12.99 4.78
N ALA A 345 2.21 12.03 4.21
CA ALA A 345 1.00 11.51 4.83
C ALA A 345 1.28 10.86 6.20
N LEU A 346 2.35 10.05 6.30
CA LEU A 346 2.77 9.49 7.59
C LEU A 346 3.19 10.57 8.59
N ALA A 347 3.88 11.64 8.16
CA ALA A 347 4.23 12.76 9.03
C ALA A 347 2.97 13.41 9.62
N PHE A 348 1.93 13.58 8.82
CA PHE A 348 0.67 14.14 9.26
C PHE A 348 -0.01 13.25 10.32
N GLU A 349 -0.03 11.94 10.12
CA GLU A 349 -0.54 11.00 11.14
C GLU A 349 0.31 11.00 12.42
N TRP A 350 1.63 11.06 12.29
CA TRP A 350 2.54 11.12 13.44
C TRP A 350 2.37 12.38 14.26
N ALA A 351 2.15 13.54 13.62
CA ALA A 351 1.91 14.79 14.33
C ALA A 351 0.60 14.72 15.15
N GLN A 352 -0.47 14.17 14.60
CA GLN A 352 -1.75 14.00 15.32
C GLN A 352 -1.64 12.96 16.45
N MET A 353 -0.96 11.83 16.21
CA MET A 353 -0.70 10.85 17.27
C MET A 353 0.17 11.44 18.38
N ALA A 354 1.16 12.27 18.06
CA ALA A 354 2.00 12.95 19.04
C ALA A 354 1.19 13.94 19.87
N GLU A 355 0.29 14.73 19.26
CA GLU A 355 -0.63 15.62 19.96
C GLU A 355 -1.42 14.87 21.05
N VAL A 356 -2.14 13.82 20.63
CA VAL A 356 -2.95 13.00 21.54
C VAL A 356 -2.08 12.37 22.63
N SER A 357 -0.88 11.92 22.28
CA SER A 357 0.03 11.27 23.23
C SER A 357 0.59 12.25 24.26
N LEU A 358 0.89 13.49 23.86
CA LEU A 358 1.33 14.53 24.80
C LEU A 358 0.23 14.87 25.80
N ALA A 359 -1.01 15.00 25.34
CA ALA A 359 -2.16 15.31 26.19
C ALA A 359 -2.49 14.20 27.20
N ASN A 360 -2.29 12.93 26.84
CA ASN A 360 -2.68 11.77 27.67
C ASN A 360 -1.49 11.09 28.36
N LYS A 361 -0.30 11.68 28.33
CA LYS A 361 0.94 11.07 28.87
C LYS A 361 0.84 10.70 30.35
N ALA A 362 0.02 11.41 31.13
CA ALA A 362 -0.20 11.11 32.54
C ALA A 362 -1.00 9.81 32.77
N ASP A 363 -1.83 9.40 31.80
CA ASP A 363 -2.71 8.23 31.92
C ASP A 363 -1.97 6.92 31.66
N ASP A 364 -1.05 6.92 30.70
CA ASP A 364 -0.14 5.81 30.40
C ASP A 364 1.21 6.33 29.90
N ALA A 365 2.13 6.56 30.84
CA ALA A 365 3.42 7.14 30.53
C ALA A 365 4.30 6.25 29.64
N GLU A 366 4.10 4.92 29.67
CA GLU A 366 4.87 3.98 28.86
C GLU A 366 4.41 4.03 27.40
N PHE A 367 3.11 3.84 27.16
CA PHE A 367 2.55 3.83 25.82
C PHE A 367 2.68 5.19 25.13
N TYR A 368 2.18 6.25 25.77
CA TYR A 368 2.19 7.59 25.17
C TYR A 368 3.60 8.18 25.11
N GLY A 369 4.45 7.90 26.11
CA GLY A 369 5.86 8.27 26.05
C GLY A 369 6.57 7.63 24.86
N ALA A 370 6.31 6.34 24.61
CA ALA A 370 6.88 5.65 23.46
C ALA A 370 6.34 6.16 22.11
N LYS A 371 5.07 6.56 22.03
CA LYS A 371 4.48 7.19 20.84
C LYS A 371 5.18 8.51 20.48
N VAL A 372 5.35 9.39 21.46
CA VAL A 372 6.07 10.67 21.28
C VAL A 372 7.50 10.42 20.79
N GLN A 373 8.24 9.51 21.44
CA GLN A 373 9.61 9.19 21.04
C GLN A 373 9.70 8.57 19.63
N THR A 374 8.71 7.76 19.24
CA THR A 374 8.65 7.17 17.91
C THR A 374 8.34 8.23 16.85
N ALA A 375 7.44 9.17 17.16
CA ALA A 375 7.16 10.32 16.31
C ALA A 375 8.42 11.18 16.11
N GLN A 376 9.17 11.45 17.19
CA GLN A 376 10.42 12.20 17.12
C GLN A 376 11.44 11.51 16.20
N PHE A 377 11.60 10.19 16.36
CA PHE A 377 12.45 9.41 15.48
C PHE A 377 11.99 9.49 14.02
N PHE A 378 10.69 9.35 13.75
CA PHE A 378 10.16 9.45 12.39
C PHE A 378 10.50 10.81 11.76
N MET A 379 10.17 11.91 12.45
CA MET A 379 10.41 13.27 11.96
C MET A 379 11.90 13.55 11.71
N GLN A 380 12.79 13.02 12.55
CA GLN A 380 14.22 13.31 12.48
C GLN A 380 15.03 12.35 11.59
N ARG A 381 14.57 11.10 11.40
CA ARG A 381 15.35 10.03 10.76
C ARG A 381 14.71 9.42 9.53
N ILE A 382 13.38 9.46 9.42
CA ILE A 382 12.65 8.87 8.29
C ILE A 382 12.15 9.95 7.34
N LEU A 383 11.48 10.98 7.86
CA LEU A 383 10.95 12.09 7.06
C LEU A 383 11.99 12.81 6.18
N PRO A 384 13.28 12.93 6.57
CA PRO A 384 14.29 13.54 5.69
C PRO A 384 14.47 12.85 4.33
N ARG A 385 14.02 11.60 4.15
CA ARG A 385 13.97 10.93 2.83
C ARG A 385 13.12 11.72 1.82
N THR A 386 12.18 12.55 2.27
CA THR A 386 11.44 13.48 1.39
C THR A 386 12.35 14.42 0.62
N LEU A 387 13.53 14.78 1.15
CA LEU A 387 14.50 15.63 0.46
C LEU A 387 15.03 14.97 -0.81
N SER A 388 15.41 13.69 -0.75
CA SER A 388 15.95 12.97 -1.90
C SER A 388 14.88 12.71 -2.95
N TYR A 389 13.68 12.31 -2.54
CA TYR A 389 12.57 12.11 -3.47
C TYR A 389 12.14 13.41 -4.13
N HIS A 390 12.09 14.51 -3.38
CA HIS A 390 11.83 15.83 -3.95
C HIS A 390 12.86 16.20 -5.02
N ALA A 391 14.16 16.05 -4.71
CA ALA A 391 15.23 16.34 -5.68
C ALA A 391 15.13 15.45 -6.95
N ALA A 392 14.78 14.17 -6.80
CA ALA A 392 14.59 13.25 -7.92
C ALA A 392 13.38 13.64 -8.78
N VAL A 393 12.25 14.03 -8.17
CA VAL A 393 11.10 14.54 -8.94
C VAL A 393 11.47 15.76 -9.77
N LEU A 394 12.27 16.67 -9.22
CA LEU A 394 12.66 17.91 -9.90
C LEU A 394 13.78 17.72 -10.95
N SER A 395 14.39 16.54 -11.08
CA SER A 395 15.46 16.33 -12.07
C SER A 395 14.94 16.14 -13.50
N GLY A 396 13.64 15.90 -13.66
CA GLY A 396 12.99 15.68 -14.95
C GLY A 396 13.32 14.34 -15.60
N ALA A 397 12.85 14.15 -16.85
CA ALA A 397 12.89 12.86 -17.54
C ALA A 397 14.23 12.52 -18.21
N GLY A 398 15.06 13.50 -18.54
CA GLY A 398 16.22 13.34 -19.44
C GLY A 398 17.19 12.23 -19.01
N SER A 399 17.55 12.15 -17.72
CA SER A 399 18.48 11.10 -17.24
C SER A 399 17.94 9.66 -17.36
N ILE A 400 16.64 9.50 -17.60
CA ILE A 400 15.97 8.21 -17.78
C ILE A 400 15.69 7.97 -19.26
N MET A 401 15.07 8.94 -19.93
CA MET A 401 14.55 8.78 -21.29
C MET A 401 15.59 9.00 -22.38
N ASP A 402 16.69 9.70 -22.09
CA ASP A 402 17.79 9.89 -23.04
C ASP A 402 18.81 8.72 -22.99
N PHE A 403 18.62 7.75 -22.10
CA PHE A 403 19.48 6.56 -22.02
C PHE A 403 19.23 5.67 -23.23
N ASP A 404 20.29 5.40 -24.01
CA ASP A 404 20.19 4.62 -25.25
C ASP A 404 19.81 3.16 -24.97
N ASP A 405 18.79 2.68 -25.67
CA ASP A 405 18.32 1.29 -25.57
C ASP A 405 19.39 0.26 -25.96
N ASN A 406 20.40 0.64 -26.74
CA ASN A 406 21.53 -0.25 -27.05
C ASN A 406 22.58 -0.33 -25.93
N ALA A 407 22.48 0.53 -24.91
CA ALA A 407 23.43 0.62 -23.81
C ALA A 407 22.97 -0.09 -22.52
N TRP A 408 21.78 -0.74 -22.51
CA TRP A 408 21.36 -1.69 -21.48
C TRP A 408 22.17 -2.99 -21.53
#